data_AF-A0A2E3VYK8-F1
#
_entry.id   AF-A0A2E3VYK8-F1
#
_cell.length_a   1.000
_cell.length_b   1.000
_cell.length_c   1.000
_cell.angle_alpha   90.00
_cell.angle_beta   90.00
_cell.angle_gamma   90.00
#
_symmetry.space_group_name_H-M   'P 1'
#
loop_
_entity.id
_entity.type
_entity.pdbx_description
1 polymer ?
#
loop_
_entity_poly.entity_id
_entity_poly.type
_entity_poly.pdbx_seq_one_letter_code
_entity_poly.pdbx_strand_id
1 'polypeptide(L)'
;MTAKNEGLEFNILGCQIRIKQDEAHDEQAKRAVDIVNQEIESLKKQNPNLKDLDCGVLAALKIASAKLDVEKEFKETTQSLKAGINDALDFIEEVSPGTMQARS
;
A
#
# COMPACT_ATOMS: atom_id res chain seq x y z
N MET A 1 -32.73 1.28 -26.45
CA MET A 1 -31.99 0.69 -25.30
C MET A 1 -30.52 1.01 -25.49
N THR A 2 -30.00 2.03 -24.81
CA THR A 2 -28.59 2.44 -24.90
C THR A 2 -28.00 2.26 -23.51
N ALA A 3 -27.14 1.27 -23.35
CA ALA A 3 -26.43 0.99 -22.12
C ALA A 3 -25.57 2.21 -21.75
N LYS A 4 -25.91 2.83 -20.63
CA LYS A 4 -25.14 3.90 -19.98
C LYS A 4 -23.82 3.30 -19.48
N ASN A 5 -22.75 3.44 -20.26
CA ASN A 5 -21.38 3.23 -19.79
C ASN A 5 -20.99 4.44 -18.90
N GLU A 6 -21.42 4.42 -17.64
CA GLU A 6 -21.05 5.38 -16.59
C GLU A 6 -19.68 5.00 -15.97
N GLY A 7 -18.66 4.75 -16.79
CA GLY A 7 -17.29 4.59 -16.30
C GLY A 7 -16.71 5.95 -15.88
N LEU A 8 -15.94 5.99 -14.80
CA LEU A 8 -15.21 7.21 -14.43
C LEU A 8 -14.05 7.43 -15.41
N GLU A 9 -13.98 8.63 -15.97
CA GLU A 9 -12.89 9.05 -16.85
C GLU A 9 -11.96 9.98 -16.09
N PHE A 10 -10.66 9.67 -16.11
CA PHE A 10 -9.62 10.45 -15.49
C PHE A 10 -8.62 10.93 -16.54
N ASN A 11 -8.10 12.15 -16.35
CA ASN A 11 -7.04 12.70 -17.18
C ASN A 11 -5.73 12.68 -16.36
N ILE A 12 -4.78 11.84 -16.78
CA ILE A 12 -3.44 11.78 -16.18
C ILE A 12 -2.45 12.13 -17.28
N LEU A 13 -1.72 13.24 -17.13
CA LEU A 13 -0.70 13.70 -18.11
C LEU A 13 -1.23 13.84 -19.56
N GLY A 14 -2.51 14.15 -19.74
CA GLY A 14 -3.14 14.25 -21.07
C GLY A 14 -3.64 12.92 -21.63
N CYS A 15 -3.45 11.81 -20.91
CA CYS A 15 -4.04 10.52 -21.23
C CYS A 15 -5.39 10.37 -20.55
N GLN A 16 -6.46 10.20 -21.36
CA GLN A 16 -7.77 9.83 -20.84
C GLN A 16 -7.80 8.34 -20.52
N ILE A 17 -7.91 8.01 -19.24
CA ILE A 17 -8.03 6.64 -18.74
C ILE A 17 -9.46 6.44 -18.25
N ARG A 18 -10.12 5.39 -18.77
CA ARG A 18 -11.46 4.99 -18.34
C ARG A 18 -11.33 3.82 -17.38
N ILE A 19 -11.79 4.02 -16.15
CA ILE A 19 -11.90 2.96 -15.14
C ILE A 19 -13.26 2.28 -15.31
N LYS A 20 -13.28 0.94 -15.22
CA LYS A 20 -14.51 0.14 -15.38
C LYS A 20 -15.49 0.47 -14.25
N GLN A 21 -16.79 0.39 -14.54
CA GLN A 21 -17.87 0.74 -13.61
C GLN A 21 -17.82 0.02 -12.26
N ASP A 22 -17.39 -1.25 -12.22
CA ASP A 22 -17.27 -2.02 -10.98
C ASP A 22 -16.22 -1.44 -10.01
N GLU A 23 -15.20 -0.75 -10.53
CA GLU A 23 -14.15 -0.06 -9.74
C GLU A 23 -14.44 1.45 -9.61
N ALA A 24 -15.43 1.97 -10.35
CA ALA A 24 -15.73 3.40 -10.43
C ALA A 24 -16.51 3.94 -9.21
N HIS A 25 -17.18 3.09 -8.45
CA HIS A 25 -17.76 3.48 -7.16
C HIS A 25 -16.75 3.44 -6.01
N ASP A 26 -15.52 2.99 -6.29
CA ASP A 26 -14.51 2.80 -5.27
C ASP A 26 -13.78 4.13 -5.00
N GLU A 27 -13.89 4.63 -3.76
CA GLU A 27 -13.06 5.76 -3.32
C GLU A 27 -11.57 5.45 -3.47
N GLN A 28 -11.17 4.17 -3.44
CA GLN A 28 -9.79 3.78 -3.70
C GLN A 28 -9.33 4.16 -5.10
N ALA A 29 -10.17 4.02 -6.12
CA ALA A 29 -9.79 4.36 -7.50
C ALA A 29 -9.49 5.86 -7.63
N LYS A 30 -10.34 6.72 -7.03
CA LYS A 30 -10.10 8.17 -7.00
C LYS A 30 -8.82 8.51 -6.24
N ARG A 31 -8.64 7.94 -5.05
CA ARG A 31 -7.43 8.15 -4.24
C ARG A 31 -6.16 7.70 -4.97
N ALA A 32 -6.20 6.59 -5.70
CA ALA A 32 -5.08 6.12 -6.50
C ALA A 32 -4.70 7.12 -7.60
N VAL A 33 -5.69 7.69 -8.29
CA VAL A 33 -5.47 8.74 -9.29
C VAL A 33 -4.87 10.00 -8.63
N ASP A 34 -5.39 10.41 -7.48
CA ASP A 34 -4.88 11.58 -6.75
C ASP A 34 -3.43 11.40 -6.31
N ILE A 35 -3.07 10.21 -5.80
CA ILE A 35 -1.68 9.87 -5.43
C ILE A 35 -0.76 9.99 -6.65
N VAL A 36 -1.17 9.44 -7.79
CA VAL A 36 -0.39 9.52 -9.03
C VAL A 36 -0.21 10.98 -9.47
N ASN A 37 -1.26 11.78 -9.46
CA ASN A 37 -1.20 13.20 -9.83
C ASN A 37 -0.30 14.01 -8.87
N GLN A 38 -0.39 13.78 -7.56
CA GLN A 38 0.48 14.44 -6.59
C GLN A 38 1.96 14.12 -6.83
N GLU A 39 2.27 12.86 -7.14
CA GLU A 39 3.65 12.45 -7.39
C GLU A 39 4.19 13.08 -8.69
N ILE A 40 3.36 13.12 -9.74
CA ILE A 40 3.69 13.79 -11.00
C ILE A 40 3.92 15.29 -10.79
N GLU A 41 3.06 15.97 -10.02
CA GLU A 41 3.24 17.39 -9.70
C GLU A 41 4.51 17.64 -8.90
N SER A 42 4.83 16.77 -7.95
CA SER A 42 6.07 16.83 -7.17
C SER A 42 7.30 16.68 -8.07
N LEU A 43 7.29 15.72 -8.98
CA LEU A 43 8.38 15.49 -9.94
C LEU A 43 8.54 16.66 -10.92
N LYS A 44 7.43 17.24 -11.41
CA LYS A 44 7.47 18.43 -12.27
C LYS A 44 7.98 19.67 -11.54
N LYS A 45 7.66 19.84 -10.25
CA LYS A 45 8.20 20.93 -9.42
C LYS A 45 9.71 20.80 -9.23
N GLN A 46 10.20 19.58 -9.04
CA GLN A 46 11.63 19.31 -8.88
C GLN A 46 12.39 19.43 -10.21
N ASN A 47 11.77 19.03 -11.32
CA ASN A 47 12.37 19.01 -12.64
C ASN A 47 11.38 19.51 -13.72
N PRO A 48 11.35 20.82 -14.00
CA PRO A 48 10.38 21.42 -14.92
C PRO A 48 10.56 20.99 -16.38
N ASN A 49 11.77 20.56 -16.76
CA ASN A 49 12.13 20.20 -18.14
C ASN A 49 11.87 18.71 -18.46
N LEU A 50 11.29 17.97 -17.52
CA LEU A 50 11.07 16.54 -17.68
C LEU A 50 9.87 16.29 -18.62
N LYS A 51 10.03 15.38 -19.58
CA LYS A 51 8.94 15.01 -20.48
C LYS A 51 7.84 14.29 -19.69
N ASP A 52 6.60 14.46 -20.13
CA ASP A 52 5.44 13.84 -19.46
C ASP A 52 5.56 12.31 -19.37
N LEU A 53 6.08 11.66 -20.42
CA LEU A 53 6.32 10.22 -20.41
C LEU A 53 7.33 9.81 -19.32
N ASP A 54 8.47 10.51 -19.26
CA ASP A 54 9.52 10.23 -18.29
C ASP A 54 9.02 10.50 -16.86
N CYS A 55 8.19 11.53 -16.69
CA CYS A 55 7.57 11.87 -15.41
C CYS A 55 6.58 10.78 -14.95
N GLY A 56 5.75 10.26 -15.87
CA GLY A 56 4.85 9.15 -15.59
C GLY A 56 5.59 7.87 -15.20
N VAL A 57 6.69 7.54 -15.88
CA VAL A 57 7.52 6.36 -15.54
C VAL A 57 8.19 6.54 -14.17
N LEU A 58 8.75 7.72 -13.88
CA LEU A 58 9.36 8.00 -12.58
C LEU A 58 8.34 7.96 -11.44
N ALA A 59 7.14 8.50 -11.65
CA ALA A 59 6.05 8.42 -10.68
C ALA A 59 5.67 6.95 -10.40
N ALA A 60 5.53 6.14 -11.46
CA ALA A 60 5.23 4.71 -11.32
C ALA A 60 6.34 3.95 -10.56
N LEU A 61 7.61 4.21 -10.89
CA LEU A 61 8.75 3.59 -10.19
C LEU A 61 8.79 3.97 -8.71
N LYS A 62 8.49 5.23 -8.38
CA LYS A 62 8.50 5.71 -7.00
C LYS A 62 7.37 5.12 -6.18
N ILE A 63 6.16 5.04 -6.75
CA ILE A 63 5.01 4.37 -6.12
C ILE A 63 5.30 2.88 -5.91
N ALA A 64 5.88 2.20 -6.92
CA ALA A 64 6.25 0.80 -6.80
C ALA A 64 7.30 0.56 -5.71
N SER A 65 8.30 1.44 -5.61
CA SER A 65 9.34 1.36 -4.56
C SER A 65 8.73 1.57 -3.16
N ALA A 66 7.89 2.60 -2.99
CA ALA A 66 7.20 2.86 -1.73
C ALA A 66 6.31 1.68 -1.31
N LYS A 67 5.65 1.01 -2.26
CA LYS A 67 4.88 -0.21 -1.98
C LYS A 67 5.77 -1.34 -1.45
N LEU A 68 6.93 -1.58 -2.08
CA LEU A 68 7.87 -2.61 -1.63
C LEU A 68 8.41 -2.32 -0.22
N ASP A 69 8.68 -1.05 0.09
CA ASP A 69 9.13 -0.64 1.43
C ASP A 69 8.05 -0.92 2.48
N VAL A 70 6.79 -0.53 2.22
CA VAL A 70 5.66 -0.79 3.12
C VAL A 70 5.44 -2.29 3.33
N GLU A 71 5.50 -3.10 2.26
CA GLU A 71 5.35 -4.56 2.37
C GLU A 71 6.48 -5.19 3.20
N LYS A 72 7.70 -4.67 3.07
CA LYS A 72 8.85 -5.09 3.86
C LYS A 72 8.70 -4.72 5.33
N GLU A 73 8.38 -3.47 5.64
CA GLU A 73 8.16 -2.98 7.01
C GLU A 73 7.04 -3.76 7.71
N PHE A 74 5.95 -4.04 6.99
CA PHE A 74 4.84 -4.84 7.52
C PHE A 74 5.29 -6.26 7.87
N LYS A 75 6.09 -6.89 7.01
CA LYS A 75 6.63 -8.23 7.25
C LYS A 75 7.56 -8.25 8.46
N GLU A 76 8.46 -7.27 8.56
CA GLU A 76 9.40 -7.14 9.69
C GLU A 76 8.66 -6.90 11.01
N THR A 77 7.64 -6.03 11.00
CA THR A 77 6.79 -5.76 12.17
C THR A 77 6.05 -7.02 12.62
N THR A 78 5.48 -7.78 11.68
CA THR A 78 4.77 -9.03 11.96
C THR A 78 5.71 -10.09 12.54
N GLN A 79 6.93 -10.20 12.01
CA GLN A 79 7.94 -11.12 12.54
C GLN A 79 8.39 -10.73 13.95
N SER A 80 8.61 -9.43 14.19
CA SER A 80 9.02 -8.91 15.49
C SER A 80 7.92 -9.11 16.54
N LEU A 81 6.66 -8.89 16.17
CA LEU A 81 5.51 -9.16 17.03
C LEU A 81 5.41 -10.65 17.37
N LYS A 82 5.56 -11.54 16.37
CA LYS A 82 5.54 -12.98 16.58
C LYS A 82 6.67 -13.44 17.52
N ALA A 83 7.87 -12.89 17.34
CA ALA A 83 9.00 -13.15 18.23
C ALA A 83 8.67 -12.71 19.67
N GLY A 84 8.20 -11.48 19.87
CA GLY A 84 7.84 -10.98 21.20
C GLY A 84 6.71 -11.77 21.88
N ILE A 85 5.73 -12.28 21.12
CA ILE A 85 4.70 -13.17 21.66
C ILE A 85 5.30 -14.51 22.11
N ASN A 86 6.17 -15.10 21.30
CA ASN A 86 6.84 -16.35 21.66
C ASN A 86 7.72 -16.16 22.90
N ASP A 87 8.51 -15.09 22.96
CA ASP A 87 9.34 -14.77 24.12
C ASP A 87 8.49 -14.58 25.39
N ALA A 88 7.30 -13.98 25.27
CA ALA A 88 6.38 -13.83 26.40
C ALA A 88 5.75 -15.17 26.85
N LEU A 89 5.46 -16.08 25.90
CA LEU A 89 4.97 -17.43 26.21
C LEU A 89 6.06 -18.27 26.89
N ASP A 90 7.27 -18.25 26.35
CA ASP A 90 8.44 -18.95 26.92
C ASP A 90 8.71 -18.44 28.34
N PHE A 91 8.63 -17.13 28.57
CA PHE A 91 8.75 -16.56 29.91
C PHE A 91 7.68 -17.10 30.88
N ILE A 92 6.41 -17.16 30.47
CA ILE A 92 5.31 -17.70 31.30
C ILE A 92 5.53 -19.18 31.64
N GLU A 93 6.04 -19.97 30.70
CA GLU A 93 6.40 -21.38 30.94
C GLU A 93 7.55 -21.50 31.95
N GLU A 94 8.58 -20.66 31.83
CA GLU A 94 9.71 -20.64 32.76
C GLU A 94 9.31 -20.15 34.17
N VAL A 95 8.35 -19.22 34.27
CA VAL A 95 7.90 -18.65 35.55
C VAL A 95 6.63 -19.30 36.13
N SER A 96 6.20 -20.47 35.62
CA SER A 96 5.09 -21.26 36.18
C SER A 96 5.58 -22.41 37.09
N PRO A 97 5.97 -22.16 38.36
CA PRO A 97 6.20 -23.24 39.30
C PRO A 97 4.85 -23.81 39.79
N GLY A 98 4.58 -25.10 39.50
CA GLY A 98 3.79 -25.90 40.46
C GLY A 98 2.54 -26.69 40.02
N THR A 99 2.51 -27.35 38.85
CA THR A 99 1.49 -28.40 38.60
C THR A 99 1.97 -29.85 38.84
N MET A 100 3.21 -30.08 39.29
CA MET A 100 3.75 -31.45 39.50
C MET A 100 4.09 -31.85 40.94
N GLN A 101 3.72 -31.08 41.97
CA GLN A 101 3.91 -31.47 43.38
C GLN A 101 2.59 -31.36 44.17
N ALA A 102 1.61 -32.19 43.84
CA ALA A 102 0.43 -32.38 44.69
C ALA A 102 -0.16 -33.79 44.54
N ARG A 103 0.70 -34.82 44.51
CA ARG A 103 0.31 -36.22 44.74
C ARG A 103 1.48 -36.98 45.39
N SER A 104 1.55 -36.91 46.71
CA SER A 104 2.25 -37.87 47.58
C SER A 104 1.38 -38.14 48.80
#